data_AF-A0A1C4Y8K6-F1
#
_entry.id   AF-A0A1C4Y8K6-F1
#
_cell.length_a   1.000
_cell.length_b   1.000
_cell.length_c   1.000
_cell.angle_alpha   90.00
_cell.angle_beta   90.00
_cell.angle_gamma   90.00
#
_symmetry.space_group_name_H-M   'P 1'
#
loop_
_entity.id
_entity.type
_entity.pdbx_description
1 polymer ?
#
loop_
_entity_poly.entity_id
_entity_poly.type
_entity_poly.pdbx_seq_one_letter_code
_entity_poly.pdbx_strand_id
1 'polypeptide(L)'
;MATYEYRCRQDGSFDVTLPIGTAGPSTRCPRCGVPAGRVFAAPRLGRMPAALHAAIDRAERTAEQPDVVRHVPGDRPARRSSNPAHARLPRW
;
A
#
# COMPACT_ATOMS: atom_id res chain seq x y z
N MET A 1 -14.06 16.72 4.83
CA MET A 1 -14.87 15.57 4.38
C MET A 1 -14.23 14.29 4.89
N ALA A 2 -15.03 13.27 5.21
CA ALA A 2 -14.56 11.95 5.63
C ALA A 2 -15.38 10.85 4.94
N THR A 3 -14.76 9.71 4.70
CA THR A 3 -15.40 8.54 4.08
C THR A 3 -15.95 7.63 5.17
N TYR A 4 -17.22 7.25 5.03
CA TYR A 4 -17.95 6.38 5.93
C TYR A 4 -18.47 5.17 5.17
N GLU A 5 -18.32 3.98 5.74
CA GLU A 5 -18.82 2.74 5.15
C GLU A 5 -20.23 2.44 5.68
N TYR A 6 -21.13 2.07 4.78
CA TYR A 6 -22.47 1.58 5.08
C TYR A 6 -22.67 0.21 4.45
N ARG A 7 -23.50 -0.64 5.05
CA ARG A 7 -23.80 -1.98 4.53
C ARG A 7 -25.30 -2.16 4.34
N CYS A 8 -25.69 -2.39 3.09
CA CYS A 8 -27.00 -2.89 2.71
C CYS A 8 -27.03 -4.41 2.90
N ARG A 9 -28.15 -4.95 3.39
CA ARG A 9 -28.34 -6.41 3.49
C ARG A 9 -28.49 -7.10 2.13
N GLN A 10 -28.89 -6.35 1.09
CA GLN A 10 -29.12 -6.88 -0.26
C GLN A 10 -27.90 -6.66 -1.17
N ASP A 11 -27.39 -5.42 -1.26
CA ASP A 11 -26.41 -5.03 -2.28
C ASP A 11 -24.94 -5.04 -1.82
N GLY A 12 -24.68 -5.25 -0.52
CA GLY A 12 -23.33 -5.21 0.06
C GLY A 12 -22.94 -3.87 0.69
N SER A 13 -21.63 -3.67 0.89
CA SER A 13 -21.10 -2.43 1.47
C SER A 13 -20.76 -1.38 0.41
N PHE A 14 -20.86 -0.11 0.81
CA PHE A 14 -20.55 1.04 -0.02
C PHE A 14 -20.06 2.22 0.82
N ASP A 15 -19.25 3.07 0.19
CA ASP A 15 -18.61 4.22 0.81
C ASP A 15 -19.40 5.52 0.51
N VAL A 16 -19.55 6.38 1.51
CA VAL A 16 -20.17 7.71 1.39
C VAL A 16 -19.25 8.76 1.99
N THR A 17 -18.99 9.84 1.23
CA THR A 17 -18.18 10.98 1.69
C THR A 17 -19.08 12.07 2.26
N LEU A 18 -18.93 12.36 3.55
CA LEU A 18 -19.75 13.34 4.28
C LEU A 18 -18.86 14.31 5.08
N PRO A 19 -19.35 15.50 5.47
CA PRO A 19 -18.67 16.33 6.46
C PRO A 19 -18.43 15.56 7.77
N ILE A 20 -17.29 15.81 8.41
CA ILE A 20 -16.93 15.13 9.66
C ILE A 20 -18.02 15.41 10.70
N GLY A 21 -18.50 14.36 11.36
CA GLY A 21 -19.53 14.47 12.41
C GLY A 21 -20.98 14.42 11.92
N THR A 22 -21.22 14.36 10.61
CA THR A 22 -22.59 14.35 10.04
C THR A 22 -23.10 12.96 9.65
N ALA A 23 -22.28 11.92 9.83
CA ALA A 23 -22.66 10.55 9.48
C ALA A 23 -23.65 9.94 10.48
N GLY A 24 -24.91 9.81 10.04
CA GLY A 24 -25.98 9.17 10.79
C GLY A 24 -25.85 7.64 10.93
N PRO A 25 -26.75 6.99 11.68
CA PRO A 25 -26.73 5.54 11.91
C PRO A 25 -27.15 4.73 10.66
N SER A 26 -27.84 5.35 9.71
CA SER A 26 -28.25 4.71 8.45
C SER A 26 -28.31 5.70 7.29
N THR A 27 -28.20 5.19 6.07
CA THR A 27 -28.40 5.93 4.82
C THR A 27 -29.17 5.07 3.81
N ARG A 28 -29.70 5.67 2.75
CA ARG A 28 -30.37 4.92 1.67
C ARG A 28 -29.32 4.26 0.78
N CYS A 29 -29.51 2.97 0.49
CA CYS A 29 -28.65 2.28 -0.47
C CYS A 29 -28.83 2.90 -1.88
N PRO A 30 -27.74 3.22 -2.60
CA PRO A 30 -27.83 3.80 -3.94
C PRO A 30 -28.34 2.81 -5.02
N ARG A 31 -28.42 1.51 -4.70
CA ARG A 31 -28.91 0.46 -5.62
C ARG A 31 -30.37 0.12 -5.39
N CYS A 32 -30.73 -0.37 -4.21
CA CYS A 32 -32.11 -0.77 -3.89
C CYS A 32 -32.96 0.28 -3.15
N GLY A 33 -32.37 1.38 -2.67
CA GLY A 33 -33.07 2.40 -1.88
C GLY A 33 -33.39 2.02 -0.43
N VAL A 34 -33.19 0.76 -0.03
CA VAL A 34 -33.44 0.24 1.32
C VAL A 34 -32.46 0.88 2.34
N PRO A 35 -32.86 1.08 3.61
CA PRO A 35 -31.95 1.54 4.66
C PRO A 35 -30.74 0.61 4.84
N ALA A 36 -29.55 1.18 4.70
CA ALA A 36 -28.27 0.56 4.97
C ALA A 36 -27.70 1.10 6.27
N GLY A 37 -27.25 0.20 7.16
CA GLY A 37 -26.68 0.59 8.45
C GLY A 37 -25.22 1.02 8.32
N ARG A 38 -24.79 1.98 9.15
CA ARG A 38 -23.39 2.40 9.23
C ARG A 38 -22.54 1.28 9.80
N VAL A 39 -21.38 1.02 9.17
CA VAL A 39 -20.41 0.04 9.64
C VAL A 39 -19.18 0.78 10.16
N PHE A 40 -18.78 0.46 11.39
CA PHE A 40 -17.52 0.92 11.96
C PHE A 40 -16.45 -0.12 11.62
N ALA A 41 -15.94 -0.08 10.39
CA ALA A 41 -14.81 -0.89 9.97
C ALA A 41 -13.48 -0.21 10.34
N ALA A 42 -12.41 -1.00 10.44
CA ALA A 42 -11.07 -0.44 10.53
C ALA A 42 -10.84 0.50 9.33
N PRO A 43 -10.28 1.71 9.52
CA PRO A 43 -10.14 2.70 8.46
C PRO A 43 -9.17 2.20 7.40
N ARG A 44 -9.66 1.42 6.42
CA ARG A 44 -8.97 0.78 5.27
C ARG A 44 -7.43 0.88 5.33
N LEU A 45 -6.84 0.28 6.37
CA LEU A 45 -5.41 0.42 6.69
C LEU A 45 -4.52 -0.31 5.66
N GLY A 46 -5.11 -1.16 4.83
CA GLY A 46 -4.41 -1.96 3.82
C GLY A 46 -4.29 -1.33 2.44
N ARG A 47 -4.24 0.00 2.30
CA ARG A 47 -4.04 0.63 0.97
C ARG A 47 -2.58 0.61 0.50
N MET A 48 -1.62 0.39 1.39
CA MET A 48 -0.21 0.34 1.02
C MET A 48 0.19 -1.07 0.58
N PRO A 49 0.82 -1.24 -0.61
CA PRO A 49 1.38 -2.54 -1.01
C PRO A 49 2.34 -3.07 0.06
N ALA A 50 2.26 -4.35 0.38
CA ALA A 50 3.09 -4.96 1.43
C ALA A 50 4.60 -4.76 1.21
N ALA A 51 5.04 -4.76 -0.06
CA ALA A 51 6.44 -4.50 -0.43
C ALA A 51 6.88 -3.07 -0.09
N LEU A 52 6.00 -2.08 -0.26
CA LEU A 52 6.29 -0.69 0.09
C LEU A 52 6.35 -0.52 1.61
N HIS A 53 5.40 -1.14 2.33
CA HIS A 53 5.42 -1.12 3.79
C HIS A 53 6.72 -1.71 4.35
N ALA A 54 7.11 -2.90 3.88
CA ALA A 54 8.34 -3.55 4.31
C ALA A 54 9.62 -2.78 3.93
N ALA A 55 9.59 -1.95 2.88
CA ALA A 55 10.70 -1.08 2.52
C ALA A 55 10.84 0.08 3.50
N ILE A 56 9.73 0.74 3.86
CA ILE A 56 9.70 1.82 4.86
C ILE A 56 10.17 1.29 6.22
N ASP A 57 9.58 0.19 6.69
CA ASP A 57 9.92 -0.41 7.99
C ASP A 57 11.40 -0.82 8.07
N ARG A 58 12.00 -1.24 6.95
CA ARG A 58 13.43 -1.54 6.89
C ARG A 58 14.26 -0.26 6.99
N ALA A 59 13.88 0.80 6.27
CA ALA A 59 14.58 2.07 6.32
C ALA A 59 14.55 2.68 7.73
N GLU A 60 13.39 2.69 8.39
CA GLU A 60 13.25 3.18 9.77
C GLU A 60 14.13 2.40 10.75
N ARG A 61 14.14 1.06 10.67
CA ARG A 61 14.98 0.23 11.54
C ARG A 61 16.48 0.51 11.42
N THR A 62 16.97 0.90 10.24
CA THR A 62 18.40 1.15 10.06
C THR A 62 18.94 2.31 10.90
N ALA A 63 18.08 3.21 11.38
CA ALA A 63 18.49 4.31 12.24
C ALA A 63 18.92 3.85 13.65
N GLU A 64 18.28 2.80 14.18
CA GLU A 64 18.50 2.32 15.55
C GLU A 64 19.19 0.96 15.59
N GLN A 65 18.85 0.07 14.66
CA GLN A 65 19.33 -1.31 14.60
C GLN A 65 19.66 -1.70 13.15
N PRO A 66 20.76 -1.18 12.60
CA PRO A 66 21.19 -1.54 11.25
C PRO A 66 21.62 -3.02 11.18
N ASP A 67 21.15 -3.74 10.16
CA ASP A 67 21.59 -5.10 9.88
C ASP A 67 23.06 -5.09 9.43
N VAL A 68 23.93 -5.80 10.16
CA VAL A 68 25.34 -5.98 9.76
C VAL A 68 25.43 -7.12 8.76
N VAL A 69 25.57 -6.77 7.47
CA VAL A 69 25.69 -7.74 6.38
C VAL A 69 27.15 -7.85 5.91
N ARG A 70 27.58 -9.07 5.55
CA ARG A 70 28.92 -9.31 4.98
C ARG A 70 29.00 -9.05 3.47
N HIS A 71 27.84 -9.00 2.81
CA HIS A 71 27.68 -8.75 1.38
C HIS A 71 26.40 -7.94 1.14
N VAL A 72 26.37 -7.13 0.09
CA VAL A 72 25.20 -6.31 -0.26
C VAL A 72 24.06 -7.22 -0.75
N PRO A 73 22.88 -7.23 -0.10
CA PRO A 73 21.75 -8.04 -0.53
C PRO A 73 21.24 -7.57 -1.90
N GLY A 74 20.99 -8.51 -2.81
CA GLY A 74 20.47 -8.18 -4.14
C GLY A 74 21.53 -7.77 -5.16
N ASP A 75 22.82 -7.80 -4.79
CA ASP A 75 23.92 -7.64 -5.73
C ASP A 75 23.96 -8.86 -6.67
N ARG A 76 23.21 -8.78 -7.77
CA ARG A 76 23.40 -9.67 -8.89
C ARG A 76 24.72 -9.25 -9.53
N PRO A 77 25.69 -10.16 -9.70
CA PRO A 77 26.94 -9.81 -10.35
C PRO A 77 26.62 -9.12 -11.68
N ALA A 78 27.18 -7.91 -11.86
CA ALA A 78 26.99 -7.16 -13.09
C ALA A 78 27.28 -8.10 -14.26
N ARG A 79 26.31 -8.24 -15.17
CA ARG A 79 26.49 -9.10 -16.34
C ARG A 79 27.69 -8.56 -17.10
N ARG A 80 28.78 -9.33 -17.11
CA ARG A 80 29.94 -8.99 -17.95
C ARG A 80 29.45 -8.99 -19.39
N SER A 81 29.55 -7.84 -20.04
CA SER A 81 29.33 -7.72 -21.48
C SER A 81 30.21 -8.76 -22.18
N SER A 82 29.59 -9.62 -23.00
CA SER A 82 30.30 -10.57 -23.86
C SER A 82 30.79 -9.92 -25.16
N ASN A 83 30.67 -8.59 -25.30
CA ASN A 83 31.05 -7.89 -26.52
C ASN A 83 32.58 -7.95 -26.71
N PRO A 84 33.08 -8.60 -27.78
CA PRO A 84 34.51 -8.72 -28.03
C PRO A 84 35.20 -7.36 -28.26
N ALA A 85 34.46 -6.31 -28.60
CA ALA A 85 34.99 -4.95 -28.73
C ALA A 85 35.56 -4.40 -27.41
N HIS A 86 35.13 -4.93 -26.26
CA HIS A 86 35.66 -4.53 -24.94
C HIS A 86 37.15 -4.87 -24.79
N ALA A 87 37.66 -5.85 -25.54
CA ALA A 87 39.10 -6.17 -25.55
C ALA A 87 39.96 -5.02 -26.11
N ARG A 88 39.37 -4.11 -26.90
CA ARG A 88 40.04 -2.96 -27.52
C ARG A 88 39.96 -1.69 -26.68
N LEU A 89 39.30 -1.73 -25.53
CA LEU A 89 39.23 -0.56 -24.64
C LEU A 89 40.60 -0.31 -23.99
N PRO A 90 41.02 0.95 -23.85
CA PRO A 90 42.25 1.29 -23.13
C PRO A 90 42.14 0.81 -21.68
N ARG A 91 43.16 0.11 -21.21
CA ARG A 91 43.30 -0.30 -19.81
C ARG A 91 44.22 0.72 -19.16
N TRP A 92 43.62 1.69 -18.49
CA TRP A 92 44.33 2.68 -17.68
C TRP A 92 44.22 2.28 -16.21
#